data_AF-A0A1G5RCI3-F1
#
_entry.id   AF-A0A1G5RCI3-F1
#
_cell.length_a   1.000
_cell.length_b   1.000
_cell.length_c   1.000
_cell.angle_alpha   90.00
_cell.angle_beta   90.00
_cell.angle_gamma   90.00
#
_symmetry.space_group_name_H-M   'P 1'
#
loop_
_entity.id
_entity.type
_entity.pdbx_description
1 polymer ?
#
loop_
_entity_poly.entity_id
_entity_poly.type
_entity_poly.pdbx_seq_one_letter_code
_entity_poly.pdbx_strand_id
1 'polypeptide(L)'
;MMEKSIAVLREQLDNYIQNGYLDINSFDNPDDEAAEALTELSCTDKALCEQYCRLILESSEIGDTYLDSRCLAHLFDLNKKYSLEYVQKNVLNMSAPVLEATMEGLDMYSKTPFRTHFSTELIVNIKKRYDELASDDAIKDMLDYSYEWFERMYLIPAGLPKD
;
A
#
# COMPACT_ATOMS: atom_id res chain seq x y z
N MET A 1 13.21 3.43 -20.52
CA MET A 1 13.63 4.10 -19.28
C MET A 1 15.13 3.91 -19.12
N MET A 2 15.84 4.96 -18.71
CA MET A 2 17.26 4.87 -18.38
C MET A 2 17.34 4.47 -16.91
N GLU A 3 17.95 3.31 -16.60
CA GLU A 3 18.09 2.87 -15.20
C GLU A 3 18.92 3.89 -14.44
N LYS A 4 18.33 4.53 -13.42
CA LYS A 4 19.09 5.38 -12.51
C LYS A 4 20.00 4.49 -11.66
N SER A 5 21.20 5.00 -11.36
CA SER A 5 22.08 4.30 -10.41
C SER A 5 21.45 4.34 -9.00
N ILE A 6 21.69 3.30 -8.19
CA ILE A 6 21.20 3.23 -6.80
C ILE A 6 21.64 4.46 -5.99
N ALA A 7 22.83 5.00 -6.25
CA ALA A 7 23.32 6.20 -5.58
C ALA A 7 22.46 7.44 -5.88
N VAL A 8 22.02 7.58 -7.13
CA VAL A 8 21.13 8.68 -7.54
C VAL A 8 19.75 8.51 -6.92
N LEU A 9 19.19 7.30 -6.96
CA LEU A 9 17.88 7.03 -6.35
C LEU A 9 17.88 7.30 -4.84
N ARG A 10 18.97 6.93 -4.14
CA ARG A 10 19.17 7.24 -2.73
C ARG A 10 19.20 8.74 -2.48
N GLU A 11 20.02 9.48 -3.22
CA GLU A 11 20.12 10.94 -3.07
C GLU A 11 18.78 11.63 -3.30
N GLN A 12 18.05 11.21 -4.34
CA GLN A 12 16.72 11.75 -4.64
C GLN A 12 15.71 11.48 -3.52
N LEU A 13 15.66 10.26 -3.01
CA LEU A 13 14.74 9.91 -1.92
C LEU A 13 15.15 10.55 -0.59
N ASP A 14 16.44 10.65 -0.28
CA ASP A 14 16.92 11.41 0.88
C ASP A 14 16.49 12.89 0.79
N ASN A 15 16.59 13.49 -0.39
CA ASN A 15 16.13 14.85 -0.64
C ASN A 15 14.61 14.98 -0.47
N TYR A 16 13.85 14.00 -0.98
CA TYR A 16 12.39 13.97 -0.80
C TYR A 16 11.99 13.89 0.67
N ILE A 17 12.63 13.01 1.45
CA ILE A 17 12.38 12.89 2.90
C ILE A 17 12.69 14.20 3.63
N GLN A 18 13.72 14.93 3.22
CA GLN A 18 14.16 16.15 3.90
C GLN A 18 13.40 17.40 3.47
N ASN A 19 13.03 17.49 2.20
CA ASN A 19 12.59 18.74 1.57
C ASN A 19 11.25 18.64 0.83
N GLY A 20 10.68 17.44 0.71
CA GLY A 20 9.40 17.20 0.02
C GLY A 20 9.50 17.19 -1.51
N TYR A 21 10.72 17.13 -2.08
CA TYR A 21 10.95 17.02 -3.53
C TYR A 21 12.20 16.20 -3.84
N LEU A 22 12.19 15.50 -4.98
CA LEU A 22 13.35 14.73 -5.46
C LEU A 22 14.36 15.66 -6.15
N ASP A 23 13.87 16.56 -7.00
CA ASP A 23 14.65 17.60 -7.68
C ASP A 23 13.91 18.95 -7.57
N ILE A 24 14.63 19.97 -7.09
CA ILE A 24 14.08 21.33 -6.94
C ILE A 24 13.68 21.96 -8.29
N ASN A 25 14.22 21.45 -9.39
CA ASN A 25 13.93 21.93 -10.73
C ASN A 25 12.86 21.08 -11.44
N SER A 26 12.32 20.05 -10.79
CA SER A 26 11.22 19.28 -11.35
C SER A 26 9.92 20.09 -11.29
N PHE A 27 9.09 19.90 -12.31
CA PHE A 27 7.73 20.45 -12.36
C PHE A 27 6.67 19.36 -12.14
N ASP A 28 7.09 18.11 -11.98
CA ASP A 28 6.21 16.97 -11.73
C ASP A 28 5.82 16.92 -10.24
N ASN A 29 4.83 16.09 -9.91
CA ASN A 29 4.42 15.90 -8.52
C ASN A 29 5.51 15.11 -7.78
N PRO A 30 6.10 15.64 -6.68
CA PRO A 30 7.09 14.93 -5.88
C PRO A 30 6.68 13.56 -5.38
N ASP A 31 5.40 13.35 -5.05
CA ASP A 31 4.89 12.08 -4.54
C ASP A 31 4.85 11.02 -5.65
N ASP A 32 4.50 11.42 -6.87
CA ASP A 32 4.53 10.56 -8.06
C ASP A 32 5.99 10.20 -8.40
N GLU A 33 6.88 11.18 -8.40
CA GLU A 33 8.31 10.97 -8.64
C GLU A 33 8.94 10.06 -7.57
N ALA A 34 8.53 10.20 -6.30
CA ALA A 34 8.94 9.31 -5.21
C ALA A 34 8.43 7.88 -5.45
N ALA A 35 7.17 7.72 -5.86
CA ALA A 35 6.60 6.41 -6.16
C ALA A 35 7.32 5.71 -7.32
N GLU A 36 7.71 6.46 -8.36
CA GLU A 36 8.52 5.96 -9.47
C GLU A 36 9.91 5.52 -8.99
N ALA A 37 10.60 6.36 -8.22
CA ALA A 37 11.92 6.05 -7.66
C ALA A 37 11.89 4.81 -6.74
N LEU A 38 10.84 4.66 -5.92
CA LEU A 38 10.64 3.46 -5.10
C LEU A 38 10.40 2.21 -5.95
N THR A 39 9.69 2.35 -7.08
CA THR A 39 9.45 1.25 -8.02
C THR A 39 10.74 0.81 -8.73
N GLU A 40 11.59 1.76 -9.10
CA GLU A 40 12.94 1.45 -9.61
C GLU A 40 13.79 0.75 -8.54
N LEU A 41 13.75 1.23 -7.29
CA LEU A 41 14.46 0.60 -6.17
C LEU A 41 13.94 -0.80 -5.85
N SER A 42 12.64 -1.08 -5.93
CA SER A 42 12.11 -2.41 -5.64
C SER A 42 12.65 -3.49 -6.58
N CYS A 43 13.11 -3.08 -7.77
CA CYS A 43 13.74 -3.95 -8.76
C CYS A 43 15.26 -4.08 -8.56
N THR A 44 15.93 -3.04 -8.03
CA THR A 44 17.40 -2.93 -8.03
C THR A 44 18.03 -3.09 -6.64
N ASP A 45 17.40 -2.55 -5.59
CA ASP A 45 17.80 -2.67 -4.18
C ASP A 45 16.56 -2.76 -3.28
N LYS A 46 16.07 -4.00 -3.14
CA LYS A 46 14.89 -4.35 -2.34
C LYS A 46 14.99 -3.91 -0.89
N ALA A 47 16.18 -4.00 -0.29
CA ALA A 47 16.39 -3.63 1.11
C ALA A 47 16.29 -2.11 1.31
N LEU A 48 16.84 -1.33 0.36
CA LEU A 48 16.72 0.12 0.39
C LEU A 48 15.28 0.58 0.10
N CYS A 49 14.60 -0.06 -0.85
CA CYS A 49 13.18 0.19 -1.12
C CYS A 49 12.32 -0.02 0.13
N GLU A 50 12.51 -1.16 0.83
CA GLU A 50 11.81 -1.45 2.08
C GLU A 50 12.05 -0.35 3.13
N GLN A 51 13.30 0.10 3.30
CA GLN A 51 13.64 1.15 4.26
C GLN A 51 12.89 2.45 3.99
N TYR A 52 12.90 2.95 2.74
CA TYR A 52 12.18 4.18 2.41
C TYR A 52 10.67 4.02 2.49
N CYS A 53 10.11 2.91 2.01
CA CYS A 53 8.67 2.67 2.12
C CYS A 53 8.20 2.71 3.58
N ARG A 54 9.00 2.17 4.51
CA ARG A 54 8.69 2.24 5.95
C ARG A 54 8.79 3.66 6.49
N LEU A 55 9.85 4.38 6.15
CA LEU A 55 10.05 5.76 6.60
C LEU A 55 8.91 6.68 6.16
N ILE A 56 8.49 6.56 4.90
CA ILE A 56 7.39 7.35 4.34
C ILE A 56 6.08 6.98 5.04
N LEU A 57 5.75 5.69 5.07
CA LEU A 57 4.46 5.21 5.58
C LEU A 57 4.27 5.41 7.11
N GLU A 58 5.36 5.57 7.86
CA GLU A 58 5.35 5.91 9.29
C GLU A 58 5.36 7.43 9.56
N SER A 59 5.59 8.25 8.54
CA SER A 59 5.62 9.71 8.67
C SER A 59 4.21 10.30 8.61
N SER A 60 3.99 11.37 9.38
CA SER A 60 2.78 12.20 9.26
C SER A 60 3.03 13.47 8.44
N GLU A 61 4.28 13.72 8.04
CA GLU A 61 4.71 14.98 7.41
C GLU A 61 5.14 14.78 5.95
N ILE A 62 5.27 13.52 5.51
CA ILE A 62 5.81 13.14 4.20
C ILE A 62 4.85 12.17 3.54
N GLY A 63 4.67 12.32 2.23
CA GLY A 63 3.80 11.47 1.43
C GLY A 63 2.36 11.92 1.46
N ASP A 64 1.67 11.64 0.35
CA ASP A 64 0.23 11.70 0.26
C ASP A 64 -0.37 10.29 0.33
N THR A 65 -1.70 10.22 0.30
CA THR A 65 -2.40 8.93 0.37
C THR A 65 -2.09 8.02 -0.83
N TYR A 66 -1.70 8.59 -1.97
CA TYR A 66 -1.29 7.80 -3.12
C TYR A 66 0.07 7.14 -2.85
N LEU A 67 1.08 7.91 -2.45
CA LEU A 67 2.41 7.39 -2.13
C LEU A 67 2.37 6.38 -0.98
N ASP A 68 1.55 6.60 0.04
CA ASP A 68 1.32 5.63 1.12
C ASP A 68 0.83 4.29 0.58
N SER A 69 -0.12 4.30 -0.35
CA SER A 69 -0.64 3.08 -0.96
C SER A 69 0.44 2.35 -1.77
N ARG A 70 1.28 3.09 -2.50
CA ARG A 70 2.43 2.54 -3.23
C ARG A 70 3.48 1.94 -2.31
N CYS A 71 3.80 2.62 -1.21
CA CYS A 71 4.71 2.12 -0.17
C CYS A 71 4.19 0.82 0.43
N LEU A 72 2.90 0.77 0.80
CA LEU A 72 2.30 -0.43 1.37
C LEU A 72 2.28 -1.60 0.37
N ALA A 73 1.97 -1.33 -0.91
CA ALA A 73 1.99 -2.34 -1.97
C ALA A 73 3.40 -2.95 -2.15
N HIS A 74 4.45 -2.13 -2.21
CA HIS A 74 5.83 -2.62 -2.25
C HIS A 74 6.16 -3.43 -0.99
N LEU A 75 5.77 -2.95 0.19
CA LEU A 75 6.04 -3.65 1.45
C LEU A 75 5.37 -5.03 1.51
N PHE A 76 4.20 -5.22 0.91
CA PHE A 76 3.62 -6.57 0.83
C PHE A 76 4.57 -7.55 0.13
N ASP A 77 5.20 -7.18 -0.99
CA ASP A 77 6.19 -8.03 -1.68
C ASP A 77 7.50 -8.17 -0.88
N LEU A 78 7.99 -7.07 -0.33
CA LEU A 78 9.32 -6.99 0.30
C LEU A 78 9.35 -7.56 1.73
N ASN A 79 8.31 -7.24 2.52
CA ASN A 79 8.21 -7.61 3.93
C ASN A 79 6.74 -7.76 4.39
N LYS A 80 6.06 -8.78 3.88
CA LYS A 80 4.65 -9.10 4.25
C LYS A 80 4.34 -9.19 5.75
N LYS A 81 5.33 -9.51 6.60
CA LYS A 81 5.11 -9.54 8.06
C LYS A 81 4.92 -8.13 8.60
N TYR A 82 5.84 -7.24 8.24
CA TYR A 82 5.74 -5.83 8.59
C TYR A 82 4.45 -5.21 8.02
N SER A 83 4.11 -5.48 6.76
CA SER A 83 2.87 -4.96 6.16
C SER A 83 1.64 -5.39 6.94
N LEU A 84 1.57 -6.66 7.33
CA LEU A 84 0.43 -7.16 8.11
C LEU A 84 0.34 -6.50 9.49
N GLU A 85 1.48 -6.32 10.18
CA GLU A 85 1.54 -5.63 11.47
C GLU A 85 1.10 -4.17 11.33
N TYR A 86 1.58 -3.47 10.29
CA TYR A 86 1.18 -2.11 9.99
C TYR A 86 -0.33 -2.01 9.72
N VAL A 87 -0.87 -2.90 8.88
CA VAL A 87 -2.30 -2.93 8.57
C VAL A 87 -3.12 -3.17 9.83
N GLN A 88 -2.76 -4.15 10.65
CA GLN A 88 -3.49 -4.46 11.89
C GLN A 88 -3.56 -3.25 12.83
N LYS A 89 -2.50 -2.46 12.90
CA LYS A 89 -2.42 -1.26 13.74
C LYS A 89 -3.24 -0.09 13.18
N ASN A 90 -3.29 0.07 11.86
CA ASN A 90 -3.74 1.31 11.23
C ASN A 90 -5.04 1.20 10.42
N VAL A 91 -5.56 0.00 10.16
CA VAL A 91 -6.67 -0.25 9.22
C VAL A 91 -7.89 0.65 9.41
N LEU A 92 -8.28 0.95 10.65
CA LEU A 92 -9.47 1.78 10.93
C LEU A 92 -9.29 3.26 10.56
N ASN A 93 -8.06 3.70 10.29
CA ASN A 93 -7.74 5.07 9.93
C ASN A 93 -7.18 5.20 8.51
N MET A 94 -7.10 4.10 7.74
CA MET A 94 -6.55 4.11 6.39
C MET A 94 -7.38 4.99 5.46
N SER A 95 -6.72 5.73 4.58
CA SER A 95 -7.35 6.39 3.44
C SER A 95 -7.83 5.34 2.42
N ALA A 96 -8.67 5.75 1.46
CA ALA A 96 -9.18 4.82 0.44
C ALA A 96 -8.05 4.14 -0.36
N PRO A 97 -7.04 4.85 -0.90
CA PRO A 97 -5.97 4.18 -1.66
C PRO A 97 -5.18 3.17 -0.80
N VAL A 98 -4.94 3.48 0.47
CA VAL A 98 -4.20 2.58 1.38
C VAL A 98 -5.04 1.35 1.75
N LEU A 99 -6.37 1.51 1.90
CA LEU A 99 -7.27 0.38 2.12
C LEU A 99 -7.37 -0.52 0.87
N GLU A 100 -7.37 0.07 -0.32
CA GLU A 100 -7.31 -0.67 -1.59
C GLU A 100 -6.05 -1.56 -1.64
N ALA A 101 -4.88 -0.95 -1.46
CA ALA A 101 -3.60 -1.67 -1.43
C ALA A 101 -3.56 -2.74 -0.33
N THR A 102 -4.24 -2.51 0.79
CA THR A 102 -4.42 -3.52 1.84
C THR A 102 -5.21 -4.72 1.34
N MET A 103 -6.36 -4.51 0.71
CA MET A 103 -7.19 -5.61 0.19
C MET A 103 -6.47 -6.39 -0.91
N GLU A 104 -5.79 -5.71 -1.83
CA GLU A 104 -4.97 -6.34 -2.87
C GLU A 104 -3.81 -7.15 -2.27
N GLY A 105 -3.10 -6.59 -1.28
CA GLY A 105 -2.01 -7.27 -0.60
C GLY A 105 -2.47 -8.53 0.15
N LEU A 106 -3.65 -8.50 0.77
CA LEU A 106 -4.23 -9.70 1.38
C LEU A 106 -4.62 -10.74 0.33
N ASP A 107 -5.24 -10.33 -0.78
CA ASP A 107 -5.62 -11.23 -1.87
C ASP A 107 -4.41 -11.96 -2.46
N MET A 108 -3.29 -11.26 -2.66
CA MET A 108 -2.03 -11.83 -3.13
C MET A 108 -1.57 -13.04 -2.30
N TYR A 109 -1.82 -13.02 -0.99
CA TYR A 109 -1.43 -14.07 -0.07
C TYR A 109 -2.56 -15.00 0.36
N SER A 110 -3.78 -14.78 -0.14
CA SER A 110 -5.02 -15.49 0.26
C SER A 110 -4.94 -17.00 0.08
N LYS A 111 -4.19 -17.45 -0.94
CA LYS A 111 -3.99 -18.87 -1.30
C LYS A 111 -2.64 -19.44 -0.85
N THR A 112 -1.93 -18.74 0.03
CA THR A 112 -0.63 -19.16 0.55
C THR A 112 -0.72 -19.54 2.03
N PRO A 113 0.26 -20.26 2.61
CA PRO A 113 0.29 -20.52 4.05
C PRO A 113 0.26 -19.25 4.91
N PHE A 114 0.69 -18.11 4.36
CA PHE A 114 0.68 -16.83 5.07
C PHE A 114 -0.74 -16.35 5.42
N ARG A 115 -1.76 -16.81 4.70
CA ARG A 115 -3.19 -16.55 4.98
C ARG A 115 -3.58 -16.83 6.43
N THR A 116 -2.93 -17.80 7.07
CA THR A 116 -3.18 -18.20 8.47
C THR A 116 -2.90 -17.09 9.48
N HIS A 117 -2.15 -16.05 9.11
CA HIS A 117 -1.88 -14.90 9.96
C HIS A 117 -2.98 -13.82 9.92
N PHE A 118 -3.92 -13.88 8.97
CA PHE A 118 -4.98 -12.87 8.88
C PHE A 118 -6.10 -13.22 9.87
N SER A 119 -6.15 -12.47 10.96
CA SER A 119 -7.12 -12.65 12.04
C SER A 119 -8.53 -12.26 11.60
N THR A 120 -9.55 -12.87 12.22
CA THR A 120 -10.95 -12.47 12.01
C THR A 120 -11.16 -11.00 12.34
N GLU A 121 -10.50 -10.48 13.38
CA GLU A 121 -10.56 -9.07 13.76
C GLU A 121 -10.06 -8.15 12.63
N LEU A 122 -8.94 -8.50 11.97
CA LEU A 122 -8.45 -7.74 10.84
C LEU A 122 -9.48 -7.70 9.70
N ILE A 123 -10.07 -8.84 9.35
CA ILE A 123 -11.09 -8.93 8.30
C ILE A 123 -12.31 -8.05 8.63
N VAL A 124 -12.77 -8.09 9.89
CA VAL A 124 -13.87 -7.24 10.36
C VAL A 124 -13.51 -5.76 10.29
N ASN A 125 -12.29 -5.38 10.66
CA ASN A 125 -11.85 -3.99 10.63
C ASN A 125 -11.70 -3.44 9.21
N ILE A 126 -11.24 -4.25 8.25
CA ILE A 126 -11.21 -3.86 6.81
C ILE A 126 -12.64 -3.61 6.32
N LYS A 127 -13.57 -4.53 6.60
CA LYS A 127 -14.98 -4.35 6.22
C LYS A 127 -15.56 -3.07 6.83
N LYS A 128 -15.33 -2.86 8.14
CA LYS A 128 -15.80 -1.66 8.84
C LYS A 128 -15.25 -0.39 8.18
N ARG A 129 -13.96 -0.37 7.86
CA ARG A 129 -13.35 0.79 7.22
C ARG A 129 -13.88 1.03 5.81
N TYR A 130 -14.10 -0.03 5.04
CA TYR A 130 -14.77 0.06 3.74
C TYR A 130 -16.16 0.67 3.89
N ASP A 131 -16.99 0.17 4.81
CA ASP A 131 -18.36 0.67 5.00
C ASP A 131 -18.38 2.18 5.37
N GLU A 132 -17.39 2.65 6.15
CA GLU A 132 -17.24 4.07 6.48
C GLU A 132 -16.91 4.91 5.23
N LEU A 133 -15.95 4.46 4.43
CA LEU A 133 -15.45 5.18 3.25
C LEU A 133 -16.42 5.12 2.06
N ALA A 134 -17.09 3.99 1.86
CA ALA A 134 -18.05 3.75 0.77
C ALA A 134 -19.39 4.50 0.95
N SER A 135 -19.50 5.36 1.97
CA SER A 135 -20.57 6.35 2.06
C SER A 135 -20.46 7.47 1.02
N ASP A 136 -19.26 7.62 0.42
CA ASP A 136 -19.01 8.45 -0.76
C ASP A 136 -18.99 7.57 -2.02
N ASP A 137 -19.83 7.90 -3.01
CA ASP A 137 -19.99 7.10 -4.24
C ASP A 137 -18.70 7.01 -5.07
N ALA A 138 -17.90 8.09 -5.12
CA ALA A 138 -16.65 8.08 -5.88
C ALA A 138 -15.59 7.19 -5.22
N ILE A 139 -15.52 7.22 -3.88
CA ILE A 139 -14.64 6.32 -3.12
C ILE A 139 -15.13 4.88 -3.22
N LYS A 140 -16.45 4.66 -3.18
CA LYS A 140 -17.04 3.35 -3.38
C LYS A 140 -16.64 2.77 -4.73
N ASP A 141 -16.81 3.53 -5.81
CA ASP A 141 -16.45 3.11 -7.17
C ASP A 141 -14.95 2.77 -7.30
N MET A 142 -14.09 3.54 -6.62
CA MET A 142 -12.65 3.25 -6.54
C MET A 142 -12.37 1.90 -5.86
N LEU A 143 -13.03 1.64 -4.73
CA LEU A 143 -12.75 0.45 -3.91
C LEU A 143 -13.49 -0.82 -4.36
N ASP A 144 -14.52 -0.69 -5.20
CA ASP A 144 -15.52 -1.74 -5.44
C ASP A 144 -14.89 -3.03 -5.96
N TYR A 145 -13.94 -2.92 -6.90
CA TYR A 145 -13.24 -4.07 -7.46
C TYR A 145 -12.47 -4.86 -6.40
N SER A 146 -11.64 -4.18 -5.62
CA SER A 146 -10.81 -4.79 -4.59
C SER A 146 -11.67 -5.32 -3.42
N TYR A 147 -12.76 -4.62 -3.10
CA TYR A 147 -13.70 -5.07 -2.08
C TYR A 147 -14.52 -6.29 -2.50
N GLU A 148 -14.95 -6.41 -3.77
CA GLU A 148 -15.66 -7.60 -4.28
C GLU A 148 -14.82 -8.86 -4.08
N TRP A 149 -13.52 -8.80 -4.42
CA TRP A 149 -12.60 -9.91 -4.20
C TRP A 149 -12.38 -10.20 -2.72
N PHE A 150 -12.19 -9.16 -1.91
CA PHE A 150 -12.07 -9.29 -0.47
C PHE A 150 -13.31 -9.98 0.14
N GLU A 151 -14.52 -9.53 -0.20
CA GLU A 151 -15.76 -10.11 0.30
C GLU A 151 -15.87 -11.61 -0.03
N ARG A 152 -15.55 -11.98 -1.27
CA ARG A 152 -15.57 -13.38 -1.73
C ARG A 152 -14.57 -14.27 -1.00
N MET A 153 -13.38 -13.75 -0.70
CA MET A 153 -12.32 -14.54 -0.08
C MET A 153 -12.47 -14.65 1.44
N TYR A 154 -13.08 -13.66 2.08
CA TYR A 154 -13.00 -13.52 3.54
C TYR A 154 -14.35 -13.45 4.25
N LEU A 155 -15.41 -12.98 3.60
CA LEU A 155 -16.71 -12.74 4.23
C LEU A 155 -17.77 -13.76 3.81
N ILE A 156 -17.70 -14.26 2.58
CA ILE A 156 -18.60 -15.30 2.08
C ILE A 156 -18.07 -16.68 2.50
N PRO A 157 -18.84 -17.49 3.24
CA PRO A 157 -18.45 -18.86 3.55
C PRO A 157 -18.28 -19.66 2.25
N ALA A 158 -17.17 -20.39 2.14
CA ALA A 158 -16.94 -21.30 1.01
C ALA A 158 -18.08 -22.35 0.96
N GLY A 159 -19.01 -22.20 0.01
CA GLY A 159 -20.11 -23.15 -0.18
C GLY A 159 -21.45 -22.62 -0.71
N LEU A 160 -21.60 -21.32 -1.03
CA LEU A 160 -22.82 -20.87 -1.70
C LEU A 160 -22.71 -21.12 -3.23
N PRO A 161 -23.65 -21.90 -3.82
CA PRO A 161 -23.71 -22.05 -5.27
C PRO A 161 -23.88 -20.68 -5.93
N LYS A 162 -23.21 -20.49 -7.07
CA LYS A 162 -23.57 -19.41 -7.98
C LYS A 162 -24.83 -19.86 -8.71
N ASP A 163 -25.95 -19.20 -8.46
CA ASP A 163 -27.13 -19.26 -9.32
C ASP A 163 -26.84 -18.63 -10.69
#